data_AF-A0A8C2U729-F1
#
_entry.id   AF-A0A8C2U729-F1
#
_cell.length_a   1.000
_cell.length_b   1.000
_cell.length_c   1.000
_cell.angle_alpha   90.00
_cell.angle_beta   90.00
_cell.angle_gamma   90.00
#
_symmetry.space_group_name_H-M   'P 1'
#
loop_
_entity.id
_entity.type
_entity.pdbx_description
1 polymer ?
#
loop_
_entity_poly.entity_id
_entity_poly.type
_entity_poly.pdbx_seq_one_letter_code
_entity_poly.pdbx_strand_id
1 'polypeptide(L)'
;PRTPEEQFRFQSQQQSQQEVVPAPTMGESLVLIADCREEQYPCTRLYSVHKPCKQCLNEICFYSLRRVYVINKEICVRTVCAHEELLRADLCRDKFSKCGVMATSGLCQTVVTSCARSCGGC
;
A
#
# COMPACT_ATOMS: atom_id res chain seq x y z
N PRO A 1 -3.03 -22.60 30.57
CA PRO A 1 -1.92 -23.01 29.68
C PRO A 1 -2.43 -23.95 28.59
N ARG A 2 -2.63 -23.44 27.38
CA ARG A 2 -3.07 -24.22 26.20
C ARG A 2 -1.86 -24.81 25.49
N THR A 3 -2.00 -26.02 24.96
CA THR A 3 -0.88 -26.77 24.36
C THR A 3 -0.58 -26.27 22.93
N PRO A 4 0.67 -26.42 22.43
CA PRO A 4 1.06 -25.94 21.09
C PRO A 4 0.21 -26.50 19.94
N GLU A 5 -0.36 -27.70 20.12
CA GLU A 5 -1.19 -28.37 19.12
C GLU A 5 -2.59 -27.74 18.98
N GLU A 6 -3.16 -27.22 20.08
CA GLU A 6 -4.45 -26.52 20.02
C GLU A 6 -4.33 -25.21 19.23
N GLN A 7 -3.19 -24.51 19.34
CA GLN A 7 -2.95 -23.25 18.66
C GLN A 7 -2.83 -23.41 17.14
N PHE A 8 -2.27 -24.53 16.68
CA PHE A 8 -2.19 -24.87 15.26
C PHE A 8 -3.57 -25.18 14.67
N ARG A 9 -4.44 -25.86 15.44
CA ARG A 9 -5.82 -26.16 15.02
C ARG A 9 -6.69 -24.91 14.89
N PHE A 10 -6.54 -23.96 15.80
CA PHE A 10 -7.26 -22.69 15.75
C PHE A 10 -6.88 -21.86 14.51
N GLN A 11 -5.62 -21.90 14.10
CA GLN A 11 -5.15 -21.15 12.92
C GLN A 11 -5.61 -21.79 11.61
N SER A 12 -5.71 -23.12 11.55
CA SER A 12 -6.19 -23.83 10.35
C SER A 12 -7.70 -23.65 10.11
N GLN A 13 -8.50 -23.45 11.18
CA GLN A 13 -9.95 -23.21 11.05
C GLN A 13 -10.31 -21.79 10.57
N GLN A 14 -9.43 -20.80 10.74
CA GLN A 14 -9.67 -19.45 10.24
C GLN A 14 -9.47 -19.31 8.72
N GLN A 15 -8.82 -20.28 8.07
CA GLN A 15 -8.52 -20.19 6.63
C GLN A 15 -9.63 -20.75 5.72
N SER A 16 -10.68 -21.40 6.27
CA SER A 16 -11.73 -22.04 5.45
C SER A 16 -13.01 -21.23 5.28
N GLN A 17 -13.10 -20.00 5.79
CA GLN A 17 -14.21 -19.08 5.52
C GLN A 17 -13.77 -17.98 4.53
N GLN A 18 -13.48 -18.38 3.28
CA GLN A 18 -13.64 -17.47 2.15
C GLN A 18 -15.00 -17.79 1.52
N GLU A 19 -15.99 -16.96 1.83
CA GLU A 19 -17.29 -16.94 1.19
C GLU A 19 -17.08 -16.51 -0.28
N VAL A 20 -17.33 -17.44 -1.21
CA VAL A 20 -17.26 -17.17 -2.65
C VAL A 20 -18.48 -16.34 -3.04
N VAL A 21 -18.29 -15.03 -3.14
CA VAL A 21 -19.31 -14.12 -3.70
C VAL A 21 -19.44 -14.40 -5.20
N PRO A 22 -20.66 -14.60 -5.74
CA PRO A 22 -20.84 -14.85 -7.17
C PRO A 22 -20.52 -13.59 -7.99
N ALA A 23 -19.87 -13.82 -9.14
CA ALA A 23 -19.49 -12.77 -10.07
C ALA A 23 -20.72 -11.98 -10.59
N PRO A 24 -20.66 -10.64 -10.67
CA PRO A 24 -21.73 -9.86 -11.27
C PRO A 24 -21.77 -10.04 -12.79
N THR A 25 -22.98 -10.19 -13.30
CA THR A 25 -23.34 -10.53 -14.68
C THR A 25 -22.82 -9.50 -15.69
N MET A 26 -22.19 -10.01 -16.74
CA MET A 26 -21.54 -9.30 -17.83
C MET A 26 -22.59 -8.83 -18.86
N GLY A 27 -22.67 -7.54 -19.13
CA GLY A 27 -23.51 -7.00 -20.20
C GLY A 27 -23.00 -5.67 -20.77
N GLU A 28 -22.56 -4.76 -19.92
CA GLU A 28 -22.05 -3.45 -20.34
C GLU A 28 -20.61 -3.17 -19.83
N SER A 29 -20.11 -3.97 -18.88
CA SER A 29 -18.74 -3.83 -18.34
C SER A 29 -17.63 -4.32 -19.25
N LEU A 30 -17.91 -5.09 -20.31
CA LEU A 30 -16.86 -5.68 -21.16
C LEU A 30 -15.95 -4.65 -21.84
N VAL A 31 -16.44 -3.43 -22.08
CA VAL A 31 -15.67 -2.37 -22.76
C VAL A 31 -14.76 -1.60 -21.78
N LEU A 32 -15.18 -1.42 -20.52
CA LEU A 32 -14.33 -0.83 -19.46
C LEU A 32 -13.37 -1.85 -18.84
N ILE A 33 -13.72 -3.14 -18.87
CA ILE A 33 -12.85 -4.25 -18.43
C ILE A 33 -11.69 -4.48 -19.42
N ALA A 34 -11.79 -4.00 -20.66
CA ALA A 34 -10.80 -4.27 -21.70
C ALA A 34 -9.47 -3.50 -21.57
N ASP A 35 -9.36 -2.50 -20.67
CA ASP A 35 -8.17 -1.63 -20.59
C ASP A 35 -7.50 -1.65 -19.21
N CYS A 36 -7.62 -2.78 -18.50
CA CYS A 36 -6.89 -3.05 -17.27
C CYS A 36 -5.78 -4.08 -17.53
N ARG A 37 -4.55 -3.78 -17.10
CA ARG A 37 -3.39 -4.69 -17.19
C ARG A 37 -2.79 -4.95 -15.82
N GLU A 38 -2.22 -6.13 -15.61
CA GLU A 38 -1.44 -6.41 -14.41
C GLU A 38 -0.01 -5.87 -14.58
N GLU A 39 0.41 -5.03 -13.62
CA GLU A 39 1.75 -4.46 -13.58
C GLU A 39 2.51 -5.00 -12.37
N GLN A 40 3.69 -5.54 -12.63
CA GLN A 40 4.63 -5.98 -11.60
C GLN A 40 5.46 -4.79 -11.12
N TYR A 41 5.56 -4.60 -9.81
CA TYR A 41 6.37 -3.54 -9.22
C TYR A 41 7.22 -4.06 -8.06
N PRO A 42 8.45 -3.55 -7.87
CA PRO A 42 9.28 -3.90 -6.73
C PRO A 42 8.61 -3.42 -5.44
N CYS A 43 8.33 -4.34 -4.53
CA CYS A 43 7.87 -4.04 -3.18
C CYS A 43 8.87 -4.58 -2.17
N THR A 44 9.16 -3.78 -1.16
CA THR A 44 10.08 -4.18 -0.09
C THR A 44 9.31 -4.43 1.18
N ARG A 45 9.30 -5.68 1.65
CA ARG A 45 8.80 -5.97 2.99
C ARG A 45 9.95 -5.83 3.99
N LEU A 46 9.72 -5.00 5.01
CA LEU A 46 10.69 -4.74 6.07
C LEU A 46 10.46 -5.71 7.23
N TYR A 47 11.46 -6.51 7.55
CA TYR A 47 11.45 -7.39 8.72
C TYR A 47 12.43 -6.88 9.76
N SER A 48 11.94 -6.66 10.97
CA SER A 48 12.78 -6.38 12.14
C SER A 48 13.22 -7.70 12.76
N VAL A 49 14.47 -8.10 12.55
CA VAL A 49 15.04 -9.33 13.11
C VAL A 49 16.08 -9.01 14.16
N HIS A 50 16.22 -9.87 15.17
CA HIS A 50 17.27 -9.74 16.17
C HIS A 50 18.46 -10.61 15.76
N LYS A 51 19.60 -9.95 15.47
CA LYS A 51 20.86 -10.62 15.17
C LYS A 51 21.66 -10.79 16.47
N PRO A 52 21.95 -12.02 16.90
CA PRO A 52 22.88 -12.25 18.01
C PRO A 52 24.30 -11.85 17.59
N CYS A 53 24.94 -11.08 18.45
CA CYS A 53 26.32 -10.65 18.33
C CYS A 53 27.10 -11.25 19.50
N LYS A 54 28.17 -11.99 19.20
CA LYS A 54 29.09 -12.53 20.20
C LYS A 54 30.37 -11.70 20.17
N GLN A 55 30.76 -11.15 21.33
CA GLN A 55 32.02 -10.44 21.51
C GLN A 55 32.80 -11.16 22.60
N CYS A 56 33.99 -11.67 22.27
CA CYS A 56 34.85 -12.37 23.23
C CYS A 56 36.09 -11.55 23.51
N LEU A 57 36.50 -11.54 24.77
CA LEU A 57 37.78 -11.06 25.23
C LEU A 57 38.42 -12.20 26.03
N ASN A 58 39.45 -12.82 25.46
CA ASN A 58 40.08 -14.03 26.02
C ASN A 58 39.05 -15.16 26.17
N GLU A 59 38.87 -15.69 27.39
CA GLU A 59 37.96 -16.79 27.75
C GLU A 59 36.52 -16.31 28.05
N ILE A 60 36.29 -14.99 28.10
CA ILE A 60 34.99 -14.40 28.47
C ILE A 60 34.28 -13.91 27.22
N CYS A 61 33.06 -14.37 26.98
CA CYS A 61 32.23 -13.94 25.86
C CYS A 61 30.93 -13.29 26.33
N PHE A 62 30.61 -12.15 25.73
CA PHE A 62 29.35 -11.45 25.89
C PHE A 62 28.47 -11.65 24.66
N TYR A 63 27.20 -11.99 24.89
CA TYR A 63 26.19 -12.10 23.84
C TYR A 63 25.24 -10.91 23.95
N SER A 64 25.05 -10.21 22.85
CA SER A 64 24.07 -9.13 22.73
C SER A 64 23.13 -9.38 21.56
N LEU A 65 21.94 -8.79 21.61
CA LEU A 65 20.99 -8.82 20.50
C LEU A 65 20.94 -7.44 19.88
N ARG A 66 21.26 -7.35 18.59
CA ARG A 66 21.10 -6.12 17.82
C ARG A 66 19.89 -6.26 16.91
N ARG A 67 18.96 -5.30 16.98
CA ARG A 67 17.87 -5.22 16.00
C ARG A 67 18.45 -4.78 14.65
N VAL A 68 18.17 -5.56 13.61
CA VAL A 68 18.55 -5.27 12.23
C VAL A 68 17.32 -5.36 11.34
N TYR A 69 17.28 -4.54 10.31
CA TYR A 69 16.17 -4.51 9.36
C TYR A 69 16.58 -5.22 8.09
N VAL A 70 15.88 -6.32 7.79
CA VAL A 70 16.08 -7.09 6.56
C VAL A 70 14.99 -6.69 5.59
N ILE A 71 15.40 -6.38 4.37
CA ILE A 71 14.49 -6.05 3.28
C ILE A 71 14.39 -7.27 2.37
N ASN A 72 13.21 -7.87 2.24
CA ASN A 72 12.95 -8.76 1.12
C ASN A 72 12.58 -7.91 -0.09
N LYS A 73 13.27 -8.13 -1.21
CA LYS A 73 12.90 -7.58 -2.51
C LYS A 73 11.89 -8.53 -3.13
N GLU A 74 10.61 -8.23 -2.99
CA GLU A 74 9.51 -9.00 -3.58
C GLU A 74 8.98 -8.25 -4.80
N ILE A 75 8.38 -8.98 -5.73
CA ILE A 75 7.64 -8.40 -6.85
C ILE A 75 6.17 -8.50 -6.50
N CYS A 76 5.55 -7.35 -6.26
CA CYS A 76 4.11 -7.26 -6.05
C CYS A 76 3.41 -7.05 -7.40
N VAL A 77 2.17 -7.51 -7.50
CA VAL A 77 1.31 -7.27 -8.66
C VAL A 77 0.21 -6.28 -8.27
N ARG A 78 -0.10 -5.36 -9.17
CA ARG A 78 -1.29 -4.50 -9.07
C ARG A 78 -1.99 -4.46 -10.42
N THR A 79 -3.30 -4.32 -10.41
CA THR A 79 -4.09 -4.04 -11.61
C THR A 79 -4.03 -2.54 -11.88
N VAL A 80 -3.69 -2.15 -13.10
CA VAL A 80 -3.69 -0.75 -13.57
C VAL A 80 -4.70 -0.62 -14.68
N CYS A 81 -5.68 0.26 -14.51
CA CYS A 81 -6.72 0.52 -15.50
C CYS A 81 -6.55 1.90 -16.13
N ALA A 82 -6.77 2.02 -17.45
CA ALA A 82 -6.60 3.27 -18.18
C ALA A 82 -7.42 4.45 -17.60
N HIS A 83 -8.64 4.19 -17.13
CA HIS A 83 -9.45 5.21 -16.47
C HIS A 83 -8.82 5.72 -15.16
N GLU A 84 -8.16 4.85 -14.39
CA GLU A 84 -7.49 5.22 -13.15
C GLU A 84 -6.20 6.03 -13.43
N GLU A 85 -5.47 5.70 -14.49
CA GLU A 85 -4.32 6.48 -14.95
C GLU A 85 -4.72 7.90 -15.38
N LEU A 86 -5.82 8.02 -16.14
CA LEU A 86 -6.38 9.32 -16.55
C LEU A 86 -6.84 10.15 -15.35
N LEU A 87 -7.60 9.55 -14.42
CA LEU A 87 -8.06 10.24 -13.22
C LEU A 87 -6.87 10.70 -12.35
N ARG A 88 -5.83 9.88 -12.22
CA ARG A 88 -4.60 10.26 -11.50
C ARG A 88 -3.87 11.41 -12.19
N ALA A 89 -3.84 11.44 -13.53
CA ALA A 89 -3.25 12.52 -14.30
C ALA A 89 -4.04 13.84 -14.12
N ASP A 90 -5.37 13.77 -14.12
CA ASP A 90 -6.23 14.94 -13.87
C ASP A 90 -6.03 15.48 -12.46
N LEU A 91 -6.00 14.61 -11.44
CA LEU A 91 -5.70 15.01 -10.06
C LEU A 91 -4.30 15.60 -9.91
N CYS A 92 -3.31 15.08 -10.62
CA CYS A 92 -1.95 15.63 -10.65
C CYS A 92 -1.94 17.04 -11.25
N ARG A 93 -2.57 17.20 -12.42
CA ARG A 93 -2.71 18.50 -13.09
C ARG A 93 -3.40 19.51 -12.18
N ASP A 94 -4.46 19.12 -11.50
CA ASP A 94 -5.18 20.00 -10.59
C ASP A 94 -4.34 20.32 -9.36
N LYS A 95 -3.74 19.33 -8.70
CA LYS A 95 -2.95 19.51 -7.47
C LYS A 95 -1.71 20.39 -7.67
N PHE A 96 -1.04 20.30 -8.81
CA PHE A 96 0.18 21.07 -9.10
C PHE A 96 -0.07 22.29 -9.99
N SER A 97 -1.31 22.53 -10.41
CA SER A 97 -1.68 23.80 -11.07
C SER A 97 -1.46 24.98 -10.12
N LYS A 98 -1.33 26.19 -10.68
CA LYS A 98 -1.27 27.44 -9.90
C LYS A 98 -2.40 27.51 -8.86
N CYS A 99 -3.62 27.15 -9.27
CA CYS A 99 -4.78 27.11 -8.37
C CYS A 99 -4.71 26.00 -7.32
N GLY A 100 -4.28 24.78 -7.68
CA GLY A 100 -4.17 23.68 -6.73
C GLY A 100 -3.04 23.83 -5.71
N VAL A 101 -1.90 24.40 -6.11
CA VAL A 101 -0.82 24.74 -5.18
C VAL A 101 -1.31 25.79 -4.19
N MET A 102 -2.01 26.82 -4.66
CA MET A 102 -2.56 27.85 -3.76
C MET A 102 -3.67 27.31 -2.86
N ALA A 103 -4.48 26.36 -3.36
CA ALA A 103 -5.49 25.69 -2.57
C ALA A 103 -4.90 24.79 -1.47
N THR A 104 -3.89 23.99 -1.81
CA THR A 104 -3.18 23.12 -0.85
C THR A 104 -2.29 23.89 0.13
N SER A 105 -1.84 25.10 -0.23
CA SER A 105 -1.05 25.98 0.65
C SER A 105 -1.91 26.87 1.57
N GLY A 106 -3.24 26.69 1.58
CA GLY A 106 -4.15 27.47 2.44
C GLY A 106 -4.41 28.91 1.97
N LEU A 107 -4.02 29.25 0.74
CA LEU A 107 -4.19 30.59 0.16
C LEU A 107 -5.53 30.77 -0.58
N CYS A 108 -6.46 29.84 -0.45
CA CYS A 108 -7.75 29.87 -1.16
C CYS A 108 -8.52 31.18 -1.04
N GLN A 109 -8.45 31.85 0.12
CA GLN A 109 -9.12 33.13 0.34
C GLN A 109 -8.65 34.25 -0.61
N THR A 110 -7.38 34.19 -1.05
CA THR A 110 -6.79 35.20 -1.94
C THR A 110 -7.08 34.94 -3.41
N VAL A 111 -7.46 33.72 -3.77
CA VAL A 111 -7.66 33.28 -5.16
C VAL A 111 -9.04 32.73 -5.44
N VAL A 112 -9.98 32.83 -4.49
CA VAL A 112 -11.32 32.23 -4.58
C VAL A 112 -12.07 32.60 -5.87
N THR A 113 -11.89 33.81 -6.38
CA THR A 113 -12.52 34.28 -7.63
C THR A 113 -11.90 33.71 -8.91
N SER A 114 -10.62 33.35 -8.87
CA SER A 114 -9.87 32.83 -10.04
C SER A 114 -9.67 31.31 -9.99
N CYS A 115 -9.83 30.70 -8.81
CA CYS A 115 -9.54 29.30 -8.52
C CYS A 115 -10.67 28.61 -7.75
N ALA A 116 -11.92 29.08 -7.91
CA ALA A 116 -13.10 28.60 -7.18
C ALA A 116 -13.20 27.06 -7.16
N ARG A 117 -13.07 26.42 -8.32
CA ARG A 117 -13.12 24.95 -8.46
C ARG A 117 -12.06 24.21 -7.63
N SER A 118 -10.80 24.66 -7.67
CA SER A 118 -9.71 24.04 -6.89
C SER A 118 -9.82 24.29 -5.38
N CYS A 119 -10.58 25.32 -5.00
CA CYS A 119 -10.84 25.69 -3.60
C CYS A 119 -12.16 25.12 -3.04
N GLY A 120 -12.83 24.23 -3.78
CA GLY A 120 -14.08 23.59 -3.34
C GLY A 120 -15.34 24.45 -3.51
N GLY A 121 -15.27 25.52 -4.33
CA GLY A 121 -16.44 26.25 -4.78
C GLY A 121 -17.20 25.48 -5.86
N CYS A 122 -18.51 25.42 -5.73
CA CYS A 122 -19.43 24.81 -6.70
C CYS A 122 -19.52 25.62 -7.99
#